data_AF-A0A074W3Q7-F1
#
_entry.id   AF-A0A074W3Q7-F1
#
_cell.length_a   1.000
_cell.length_b   1.000
_cell.length_c   1.000
_cell.angle_alpha   90.00
_cell.angle_beta   90.00
_cell.angle_gamma   90.00
#
_symmetry.space_group_name_H-M   'P 1'
#
loop_
_entity.id
_entity.type
_entity.pdbx_description
1 polymer ?
#
loop_
_entity_poly.entity_id
_entity_poly.type
_entity_poly.pdbx_seq_one_letter_code
_entity_poly.pdbx_strand_id
1 'polypeptide(L)'
;MDPLWASFHEKVFDIQDAAQILSQAASKGEFADAVTKADRSITKSLVPPRASSESLRARTSILESSDSLQNMLRDPRGLLEHLMFQVQLLASLQWLSSFQVLACIPIEQPTTFEDVAELASVPSSQLIRVTRIAAMAGFLREPRSGHVVHSALSAQFVLEPFSLDALLFISDVANPTSMHMTRATRTYGETQKLEQTPYQLVFHTTPDSVVDTKIRRQHAAFDRLSAYNYVNDLPSMYDWQSLDAGTVVEVCARSVDTITALPQLSEKLEFIVQTNDSKMYDHMTLLSRSGQKYRSSSAPLNNTTLPTTQGYDNPLAPVKVQYRTDGGPQTVQGAAVYLYYVPPPSTTRKIEQVLAELDAELRAHYAVLQSRPNSTMLVVMHLLPDPGALSGQVEANLRTLDMLLHQLTNQRLLEKRDVLNVLGKIRDSTGRLVLIKTSVDRHWPVTVLEIKAEVYQTSSL
;
A
#
# COMPACT_ATOMS: atom_id res chain seq x y z
N MET A 1 -20.65 -28.56 -18.50
CA MET A 1 -20.75 -27.11 -18.77
C MET A 1 -19.42 -26.68 -19.35
N ASP A 2 -19.41 -25.80 -20.34
CA ASP A 2 -18.18 -25.17 -20.83
C ASP A 2 -17.48 -24.45 -19.65
N PRO A 3 -16.18 -24.70 -19.40
CA PRO A 3 -15.43 -24.07 -18.31
C PRO A 3 -15.53 -22.54 -18.29
N LEU A 4 -15.65 -21.89 -19.45
CA LEU A 4 -15.79 -20.44 -19.55
C LEU A 4 -17.14 -19.96 -18.98
N TRP A 5 -18.22 -20.65 -19.34
CA TRP A 5 -19.55 -20.33 -18.82
C TRP A 5 -19.69 -20.65 -17.34
N ALA A 6 -19.02 -21.70 -16.85
CA ALA A 6 -18.95 -21.98 -15.42
C ALA A 6 -18.26 -20.84 -14.65
N SER A 7 -17.12 -20.34 -15.15
CA SER A 7 -16.42 -19.20 -14.54
C SER A 7 -17.23 -17.90 -14.61
N PHE A 8 -17.93 -17.65 -15.72
CA PHE A 8 -18.85 -16.52 -15.83
C PHE A 8 -19.95 -16.56 -14.76
N HIS A 9 -20.61 -17.71 -14.58
CA HIS A 9 -21.65 -17.88 -13.57
C HIS A 9 -21.12 -17.73 -12.14
N GLU A 10 -19.92 -18.25 -11.86
CA GLU A 10 -19.22 -18.06 -10.58
C GLU A 10 -19.05 -16.57 -10.27
N LYS A 11 -18.55 -15.76 -11.22
CA LYS A 11 -18.34 -14.33 -10.98
C LYS A 11 -19.62 -13.53 -10.82
N VAL A 12 -20.69 -13.93 -11.52
CA VAL A 12 -22.02 -13.33 -11.28
C VAL A 12 -22.53 -13.67 -9.88
N PHE A 13 -22.35 -14.90 -9.43
CA PHE A 13 -22.73 -15.34 -8.09
C PHE A 13 -21.93 -14.60 -7.00
N ASP A 14 -20.60 -14.49 -7.16
CA ASP A 14 -19.71 -13.74 -6.25
C ASP A 14 -20.21 -12.30 -6.04
N ILE A 15 -20.62 -11.61 -7.11
CA ILE A 15 -21.18 -10.26 -7.03
C ILE A 15 -22.50 -10.23 -6.27
N GLN A 16 -23.39 -11.21 -6.49
CA GLN A 16 -24.69 -11.26 -5.84
C GLN A 16 -24.56 -11.48 -4.33
N ASP A 17 -23.73 -12.44 -3.92
CA ASP A 17 -23.47 -12.75 -2.51
C ASP A 17 -22.83 -11.55 -1.79
N ALA A 18 -21.76 -10.99 -2.38
CA ALA A 18 -21.09 -9.84 -1.81
C ALA A 18 -21.98 -8.59 -1.75
N ALA A 19 -22.85 -8.38 -2.74
CA ALA A 19 -23.83 -7.28 -2.72
C ALA A 19 -24.84 -7.45 -1.58
N GLN A 20 -25.25 -8.68 -1.26
CA GLN A 20 -26.12 -8.97 -0.14
C GLN A 20 -25.44 -8.67 1.20
N ILE A 21 -24.16 -9.02 1.36
CA ILE A 21 -23.35 -8.69 2.54
C ILE A 21 -23.29 -7.17 2.75
N LEU A 22 -22.95 -6.41 1.70
CA LEU A 22 -22.87 -4.95 1.78
C LEU A 22 -24.24 -4.30 2.08
N SER A 23 -25.32 -4.83 1.50
CA SER A 23 -26.68 -4.37 1.78
C SER A 23 -27.06 -4.57 3.25
N GLN A 24 -26.72 -5.73 3.83
CA GLN A 24 -26.94 -6.02 5.24
C GLN A 24 -26.10 -5.10 6.13
N ALA A 25 -24.82 -4.91 5.83
CA ALA A 25 -23.96 -3.98 6.56
C ALA A 25 -24.48 -2.53 6.51
N ALA A 26 -25.04 -2.10 5.36
CA ALA A 26 -25.73 -0.82 5.24
C ALA A 26 -26.98 -0.72 6.09
N SER A 27 -27.79 -1.78 6.16
CA SER A 27 -28.96 -1.81 7.05
C SER A 27 -28.58 -1.72 8.53
N LYS A 28 -27.40 -2.21 8.91
CA LYS A 28 -26.81 -2.13 10.26
C LYS A 28 -26.15 -0.78 10.56
N GLY A 29 -26.12 0.14 9.59
CA GLY A 29 -25.54 1.48 9.76
C GLY A 29 -24.02 1.55 9.65
N GLU A 30 -23.34 0.52 9.12
CA GLU A 30 -21.87 0.55 8.93
C GLU A 30 -21.43 1.70 8.02
N PHE A 31 -22.27 2.06 7.05
CA PHE A 31 -22.05 3.14 6.07
C PHE A 31 -22.78 4.45 6.42
N ALA A 32 -23.27 4.60 7.66
CA ALA A 32 -23.82 5.85 8.15
C ALA A 32 -22.71 6.69 8.80
N ASP A 33 -22.38 7.84 8.22
CA ASP A 33 -21.35 8.73 8.77
C ASP A 33 -21.68 9.16 10.21
N ALA A 34 -20.65 9.17 11.05
CA ALA A 34 -20.65 9.79 12.35
C ALA A 34 -20.35 11.30 12.25
N VAL A 35 -21.15 12.09 11.51
CA VAL A 35 -21.23 13.55 11.70
C VAL A 35 -22.67 14.02 11.44
N THR A 36 -23.10 14.91 12.33
CA THR A 36 -24.42 15.46 12.63
C THR A 36 -25.22 16.12 11.48
N LYS A 37 -26.55 15.99 11.59
CA LYS A 37 -27.62 16.89 11.09
C LYS A 37 -27.19 18.05 10.18
N ALA A 38 -27.04 17.79 8.88
CA ALA A 38 -27.47 18.65 7.78
C ALA A 38 -27.35 17.84 6.47
N ASP A 39 -28.29 18.05 5.57
CA ASP A 39 -28.56 17.37 4.29
C ASP A 39 -27.71 16.18 3.80
N ARG A 40 -28.40 15.04 3.67
CA ARG A 40 -27.91 13.76 3.16
C ARG A 40 -28.01 13.71 1.62
N SER A 41 -26.91 13.89 0.88
CA SER A 41 -26.84 13.28 -0.48
C SER A 41 -25.45 13.22 -1.14
N ILE A 42 -24.45 14.03 -0.75
CA ILE A 42 -23.31 14.29 -1.64
C ILE A 42 -22.00 13.61 -1.22
N THR A 43 -21.82 13.29 0.06
CA THR A 43 -20.54 12.82 0.62
C THR A 43 -20.55 11.40 1.21
N LYS A 44 -21.60 10.61 0.95
CA LYS A 44 -21.61 9.20 1.40
C LYS A 44 -20.61 8.39 0.60
N SER A 45 -19.44 8.13 1.19
CA SER A 45 -18.51 7.13 0.70
C SER A 45 -19.08 5.74 1.00
N LEU A 46 -19.06 4.84 0.01
CA LEU A 46 -19.28 3.40 0.24
C LEU A 46 -18.09 2.74 0.95
N VAL A 47 -17.08 3.52 1.36
CA VAL A 47 -15.95 3.11 2.20
C VAL A 47 -15.94 4.00 3.45
N PRO A 48 -16.71 3.68 4.49
CA PRO A 48 -16.66 4.35 5.77
C PRO A 48 -15.43 3.87 6.53
N PRO A 49 -14.85 4.70 7.41
CA PRO A 49 -13.76 4.29 8.30
C PRO A 49 -14.15 3.18 9.30
N ARG A 50 -15.43 2.77 9.34
CA ARG A 50 -15.99 1.76 10.26
C ARG A 50 -16.46 0.47 9.56
N ALA A 51 -16.10 0.25 8.30
CA ALA A 51 -16.47 -0.97 7.60
C ALA A 51 -15.84 -2.20 8.28
N SER A 52 -16.64 -3.25 8.52
CA SER A 52 -16.11 -4.52 9.03
C SER A 52 -15.14 -5.17 8.03
N SER A 53 -14.27 -6.08 8.50
CA SER A 53 -13.40 -6.85 7.61
C SER A 53 -14.18 -7.69 6.59
N GLU A 54 -15.40 -8.08 6.94
CA GLU A 54 -16.34 -8.77 6.04
C GLU A 54 -16.88 -7.82 4.96
N SER A 55 -17.31 -6.61 5.33
CA SER A 55 -17.72 -5.56 4.38
C SER A 55 -16.59 -5.18 3.42
N LEU A 56 -15.35 -5.06 3.90
CA LEU A 56 -14.18 -4.78 3.06
C LEU A 56 -13.90 -5.93 2.08
N ARG A 57 -13.97 -7.18 2.53
CA ARG A 57 -13.80 -8.37 1.66
C ARG A 57 -14.90 -8.46 0.61
N ALA A 58 -16.16 -8.25 0.98
CA ALA A 58 -17.28 -8.23 0.05
C ALA A 58 -17.10 -7.15 -1.03
N ARG A 59 -16.69 -5.94 -0.63
CA ARG A 59 -16.36 -4.87 -1.59
C ARG A 59 -15.27 -5.29 -2.56
N THR A 60 -14.16 -5.84 -2.07
CA THR A 60 -13.06 -6.32 -2.92
C THR A 60 -13.53 -7.40 -3.89
N SER A 61 -14.34 -8.36 -3.41
CA SER A 61 -14.92 -9.43 -4.24
C SER A 61 -15.78 -8.89 -5.39
N ILE A 62 -16.62 -7.88 -5.15
CA ILE A 62 -17.43 -7.24 -6.22
C ILE A 62 -16.52 -6.60 -7.26
N LEU A 63 -15.51 -5.85 -6.84
CA LEU A 63 -14.61 -5.15 -7.76
C LEU A 63 -13.84 -6.16 -8.63
N GLU A 64 -13.23 -7.17 -8.02
CA GLU A 64 -12.48 -8.21 -8.74
C GLU A 64 -13.36 -9.00 -9.70
N SER A 65 -14.56 -9.38 -9.26
CA SER A 65 -15.50 -10.12 -10.10
C SER A 65 -16.04 -9.26 -11.25
N SER A 66 -16.26 -7.97 -11.02
CA SER A 66 -16.67 -7.02 -12.06
C SER A 66 -15.59 -6.83 -13.11
N ASP A 67 -14.32 -6.71 -12.70
CA ASP A 67 -13.20 -6.59 -13.63
C ASP A 67 -12.97 -7.89 -14.40
N SER A 68 -13.14 -9.04 -13.74
CA SER A 68 -13.09 -10.35 -14.39
C SER A 68 -14.18 -10.50 -15.46
N LEU A 69 -15.44 -10.16 -15.14
CA LEU A 69 -16.56 -10.16 -16.09
C LEU A 69 -16.30 -9.22 -17.27
N GLN A 70 -15.81 -8.01 -17.00
CA GLN A 70 -15.45 -7.07 -18.05
C GLN A 70 -14.39 -7.66 -18.99
N ASN A 71 -13.35 -8.30 -18.45
CA ASN A 71 -12.30 -8.91 -19.26
C ASN A 71 -12.78 -10.12 -20.07
N MET A 72 -13.68 -10.94 -19.52
CA MET A 72 -14.25 -12.08 -20.25
C MET A 72 -15.17 -11.66 -21.40
N LEU A 73 -15.92 -10.57 -21.23
CA LEU A 73 -16.91 -10.11 -22.21
C LEU A 73 -16.34 -9.19 -23.30
N ARG A 74 -15.14 -8.64 -23.10
CA ARG A 74 -14.59 -7.61 -23.96
C ARG A 74 -14.01 -8.20 -25.24
N ASP A 75 -14.47 -7.69 -26.38
CA ASP A 75 -13.88 -7.97 -27.68
C ASP A 75 -12.69 -7.04 -27.99
N PRO A 76 -11.95 -7.24 -29.09
CA PRO A 76 -10.80 -6.39 -29.43
C PRO A 76 -11.14 -4.91 -29.58
N ARG A 77 -12.33 -4.58 -30.11
CA ARG A 77 -12.75 -3.17 -30.26
C ARG A 77 -13.01 -2.54 -28.90
N GLY A 78 -13.74 -3.22 -28.03
CA GLY A 78 -14.02 -2.78 -26.67
C GLY A 78 -12.75 -2.59 -25.85
N LEU A 79 -11.71 -3.39 -26.10
CA LEU A 79 -10.38 -3.19 -25.50
C LEU A 79 -9.76 -1.86 -25.91
N LEU A 80 -9.73 -1.56 -27.22
CA LEU A 80 -9.15 -0.32 -27.72
C LEU A 80 -9.93 0.91 -27.24
N GLU A 81 -11.26 0.84 -27.24
CA GLU A 81 -12.12 1.92 -26.73
C GLU A 81 -11.91 2.17 -25.23
N HIS A 82 -11.80 1.10 -24.44
CA HIS A 82 -11.50 1.19 -23.02
C HIS A 82 -10.13 1.82 -22.77
N LEU A 83 -9.07 1.37 -23.47
CA LEU A 83 -7.74 1.95 -23.34
C LEU A 83 -7.72 3.44 -23.68
N MET A 84 -8.39 3.84 -24.76
CA MET A 84 -8.48 5.25 -25.13
C MET A 84 -9.22 6.08 -24.08
N PHE A 85 -10.29 5.54 -23.49
CA PHE A 85 -10.97 6.19 -22.39
C PHE A 85 -10.06 6.37 -21.18
N GLN A 86 -9.29 5.34 -20.78
CA GLN A 86 -8.35 5.44 -19.65
C GLN A 86 -7.27 6.50 -19.89
N VAL A 87 -6.70 6.57 -21.10
CA VAL A 87 -5.73 7.61 -21.47
C VAL A 87 -6.35 9.00 -21.34
N GLN A 88 -7.56 9.19 -21.87
CA GLN A 88 -8.23 10.48 -21.81
C GLN A 88 -8.67 10.85 -20.38
N LEU A 89 -9.04 9.87 -19.56
CA LEU A 89 -9.35 10.07 -18.16
C LEU A 89 -8.11 10.52 -17.39
N LEU A 90 -6.97 9.83 -17.52
CA LEU A 90 -5.72 10.22 -16.86
C LEU A 90 -5.30 11.64 -17.25
N ALA A 91 -5.33 11.98 -18.54
CA ALA A 91 -5.04 13.32 -19.03
C ALA A 91 -6.01 14.38 -18.48
N SER A 92 -7.28 14.03 -18.34
CA SER A 92 -8.31 14.93 -17.77
C SER A 92 -8.04 15.20 -16.29
N LEU A 93 -7.70 14.16 -15.52
CA LEU A 93 -7.38 14.27 -14.10
C LEU A 93 -6.08 15.06 -13.86
N GLN A 94 -5.05 14.83 -14.69
CA GLN A 94 -3.83 15.62 -14.71
C GLN A 94 -4.13 17.10 -14.96
N TRP A 95 -4.97 17.41 -15.96
CA TRP A 95 -5.35 18.79 -16.30
C TRP A 95 -6.07 19.47 -15.13
N LEU A 96 -7.10 18.83 -14.57
CA LEU A 96 -7.83 19.35 -13.41
C LEU A 96 -6.90 19.63 -12.22
N SER A 97 -5.92 18.75 -11.99
CA SER A 97 -4.97 18.87 -10.88
C SER A 97 -3.92 19.95 -11.12
N SER A 98 -3.41 20.05 -12.36
CA SER A 98 -2.37 21.02 -12.74
C SER A 98 -2.86 22.47 -12.66
N PHE A 99 -4.14 22.70 -12.99
CA PHE A 99 -4.79 24.01 -12.89
C PHE A 99 -5.50 24.23 -11.55
N GLN A 100 -5.34 23.31 -10.58
CA GLN A 100 -5.96 23.39 -9.26
C GLN A 100 -7.50 23.55 -9.28
N VAL A 101 -8.15 23.08 -10.35
CA VAL A 101 -9.59 23.21 -10.57
C VAL A 101 -10.39 22.61 -9.41
N LEU A 102 -9.89 21.51 -8.84
CA LEU A 102 -10.54 20.84 -7.72
C LEU A 102 -10.61 21.71 -6.46
N ALA A 103 -9.63 22.61 -6.25
CA ALA A 103 -9.66 23.55 -5.13
C ALA A 103 -10.64 24.72 -5.37
N CYS A 104 -11.02 24.98 -6.63
CA CYS A 104 -11.96 26.03 -7.01
C CYS A 104 -13.43 25.59 -6.91
N ILE A 105 -13.70 24.31 -6.68
CA ILE A 105 -15.06 23.76 -6.54
C ILE A 105 -15.37 23.62 -5.04
N PRO A 106 -16.46 24.21 -4.52
CA PRO A 106 -16.87 24.00 -3.14
C PRO A 106 -17.22 22.52 -2.87
N ILE A 107 -16.77 21.96 -1.74
CA ILE A 107 -16.95 20.53 -1.40
C ILE A 107 -18.44 20.14 -1.33
N GLU A 108 -19.28 20.99 -0.74
CA GLU A 108 -20.67 20.62 -0.42
C GLU A 108 -21.72 21.27 -1.35
N GLN A 109 -21.32 22.23 -2.19
CA GLN A 109 -22.25 23.05 -2.96
C GLN A 109 -21.90 23.04 -4.46
N PRO A 110 -22.88 22.80 -5.34
CA PRO A 110 -22.68 22.99 -6.78
C PRO A 110 -22.32 24.45 -7.10
N THR A 111 -21.38 24.64 -8.02
CA THR A 111 -20.96 25.95 -8.55
C THR A 111 -21.06 25.97 -10.07
N THR A 112 -20.99 27.13 -10.71
CA THR A 112 -21.07 27.25 -12.17
C THR A 112 -19.72 26.93 -12.82
N PHE A 113 -19.74 26.47 -14.08
CA PHE A 113 -18.49 26.29 -14.83
C PHE A 113 -17.81 27.63 -15.13
N GLU A 114 -18.58 28.69 -15.32
CA GLU A 114 -18.09 30.05 -15.54
C GLU A 114 -17.24 30.53 -14.35
N ASP A 115 -17.78 30.43 -13.12
CA ASP A 115 -17.07 30.86 -11.91
C ASP A 115 -15.79 30.04 -11.68
N VAL A 116 -15.85 28.71 -11.88
CA VAL A 116 -14.68 27.84 -11.73
C VAL A 116 -13.63 28.14 -12.79
N ALA A 117 -14.05 28.40 -14.04
CA ALA A 117 -13.15 28.74 -15.13
C ALA A 117 -12.44 30.07 -14.87
N GLU A 118 -13.14 31.07 -14.35
CA GLU A 118 -12.57 32.36 -13.96
C GLU A 118 -11.57 32.18 -12.80
N LEU A 119 -11.97 31.49 -11.72
CA LEU A 119 -11.12 31.25 -10.55
C LEU A 119 -9.85 30.46 -10.88
N ALA A 120 -9.96 29.40 -11.69
CA ALA A 120 -8.82 28.57 -12.09
C ALA A 120 -8.04 29.18 -13.28
N SER A 121 -8.51 30.30 -13.86
CA SER A 121 -7.93 30.95 -15.04
C SER A 121 -7.78 29.99 -16.24
N VAL A 122 -8.84 29.24 -16.55
CA VAL A 122 -8.88 28.24 -17.64
C VAL A 122 -10.03 28.50 -18.62
N PRO A 123 -9.95 28.02 -19.88
CA PRO A 123 -11.07 28.15 -20.82
C PRO A 123 -12.30 27.33 -20.37
N SER A 124 -13.45 27.99 -20.20
CA SER A 124 -14.71 27.34 -19.77
C SER A 124 -15.11 26.16 -20.67
N SER A 125 -14.97 26.30 -21.99
CA SER A 125 -15.28 25.22 -22.94
C SER A 125 -14.40 23.98 -22.76
N GLN A 126 -13.14 24.16 -22.34
CA GLN A 126 -12.23 23.08 -22.04
C GLN A 126 -12.56 22.44 -20.69
N LEU A 127 -12.80 23.26 -19.66
CA LEU A 127 -13.22 22.80 -18.34
C LEU A 127 -14.46 21.90 -18.41
N ILE A 128 -15.48 22.30 -19.17
CA ILE A 128 -16.71 21.52 -19.37
C ILE A 128 -16.40 20.15 -19.97
N ARG A 129 -15.59 20.10 -21.04
CA ARG A 129 -15.24 18.85 -21.73
C ARG A 129 -14.44 17.91 -20.82
N VAL A 130 -13.44 18.43 -20.12
CA VAL A 130 -12.59 17.68 -19.19
C VAL A 130 -13.43 17.13 -18.02
N THR A 131 -14.29 17.98 -17.44
CA THR A 131 -15.17 17.59 -16.34
C THR A 131 -16.13 16.48 -16.75
N ARG A 132 -16.69 16.54 -17.96
CA ARG A 132 -17.60 15.50 -18.47
C ARG A 132 -16.90 14.15 -18.65
N ILE A 133 -15.64 14.13 -19.10
CA ILE A 133 -14.86 12.89 -19.12
C ILE A 133 -14.65 12.35 -17.70
N ALA A 134 -14.22 13.21 -16.77
CA ALA A 134 -14.01 12.82 -15.38
C ALA A 134 -15.31 12.31 -14.72
N ALA A 135 -16.45 12.87 -15.08
CA ALA A 135 -17.76 12.46 -14.58
C ALA A 135 -18.17 11.05 -15.06
N MET A 136 -17.73 10.61 -16.25
CA MET A 136 -17.96 9.23 -16.72
C MET A 136 -17.28 8.19 -15.82
N ALA A 137 -16.21 8.57 -15.12
CA ALA A 137 -15.53 7.74 -14.12
C ALA A 137 -16.05 7.97 -12.68
N GLY A 138 -17.13 8.74 -12.52
CA GLY A 138 -17.68 9.10 -11.21
C GLY A 138 -16.80 10.07 -10.40
N PHE A 139 -15.76 10.67 -11.01
CA PHE A 139 -14.83 11.54 -10.30
C PHE A 139 -15.47 12.90 -9.97
N LEU A 140 -16.10 13.58 -10.92
CA LEU A 140 -16.89 14.80 -10.69
C LEU A 140 -18.35 14.58 -11.10
N ARG A 141 -19.24 15.54 -10.81
CA ARG A 141 -20.64 15.49 -11.25
C ARG A 141 -21.11 16.82 -11.83
N GLU A 142 -21.93 16.75 -12.87
CA GLU A 142 -22.69 17.87 -13.43
C GLU A 142 -24.18 17.68 -13.03
N PRO A 143 -24.62 18.18 -11.86
CA PRO A 143 -25.96 17.90 -11.34
C PRO A 143 -27.06 18.55 -12.19
N ARG A 144 -26.74 19.64 -12.86
CA ARG A 144 -27.56 20.32 -13.87
C ARG A 144 -26.62 20.98 -14.88
N SER A 145 -27.13 21.21 -16.09
CA SER A 145 -26.35 21.84 -17.16
C SER A 145 -25.68 23.13 -16.67
N GLY A 146 -24.38 23.28 -16.97
CA GLY A 146 -23.64 24.48 -16.61
C GLY A 146 -23.09 24.50 -15.16
N HIS A 147 -23.32 23.46 -14.37
CA HIS A 147 -22.84 23.40 -12.98
C HIS A 147 -21.93 22.20 -12.74
N VAL A 148 -21.02 22.32 -11.78
CA VAL A 148 -20.13 21.25 -11.33
C VAL A 148 -20.16 21.12 -9.81
N VAL A 149 -20.05 19.89 -9.31
CA VAL A 149 -19.91 19.59 -7.89
C VAL A 149 -18.99 18.38 -7.69
N HIS A 150 -18.37 18.30 -6.53
CA HIS A 150 -17.62 17.12 -6.12
C HIS A 150 -18.51 15.87 -6.04
N SER A 151 -17.93 14.73 -6.43
CA SER A 151 -18.34 13.42 -5.93
C SER A 151 -17.65 13.13 -4.59
N ALA A 152 -18.09 12.08 -3.90
CA ALA A 152 -17.38 11.55 -2.75
C ALA A 152 -15.89 11.24 -3.06
N LEU A 153 -15.58 10.75 -4.27
CA LEU A 153 -14.21 10.43 -4.69
C LEU A 153 -13.34 11.69 -4.86
N SER A 154 -13.79 12.66 -5.67
CA SER A 154 -13.02 13.90 -5.87
C SER A 154 -12.87 14.74 -4.61
N ALA A 155 -13.83 14.68 -3.68
CA ALA A 155 -13.71 15.37 -2.39
C ALA A 155 -12.52 14.83 -1.58
N GLN A 156 -12.26 13.51 -1.62
CA GLN A 156 -11.08 12.92 -0.96
C GLN A 156 -9.76 13.45 -1.53
N PHE A 157 -9.71 13.77 -2.84
CA PHE A 157 -8.51 14.36 -3.45
C PHE A 157 -8.23 15.78 -2.94
N VAL A 158 -9.24 16.52 -2.50
CA VAL A 158 -9.08 17.84 -1.86
C VAL A 158 -8.69 17.70 -0.39
N LEU A 159 -9.31 16.74 0.32
CA LEU A 159 -9.07 16.51 1.74
C LEU A 159 -7.71 15.86 2.03
N GLU A 160 -7.22 15.03 1.11
CA GLU A 160 -5.95 14.30 1.23
C GLU A 160 -5.00 14.73 0.08
N PRO A 161 -4.19 15.80 0.27
CA PRO A 161 -3.32 16.36 -0.78
C PRO A 161 -2.36 15.35 -1.41
N PHE A 162 -2.01 14.32 -0.65
CA PHE A 162 -1.22 13.18 -1.09
C PHE A 162 -1.77 12.51 -2.36
N SER A 163 -3.10 12.41 -2.51
CA SER A 163 -3.73 11.75 -3.67
C SER A 163 -3.47 12.51 -4.96
N LEU A 164 -3.46 13.85 -4.89
CA LEU A 164 -3.11 14.72 -6.02
C LEU A 164 -1.64 14.58 -6.41
N ASP A 165 -0.76 14.50 -5.41
CA ASP A 165 0.67 14.31 -5.64
C ASP A 165 0.97 12.96 -6.31
N ALA A 166 0.32 11.88 -5.86
CA ALA A 166 0.45 10.57 -6.47
C ALA A 166 -0.12 10.55 -7.90
N LEU A 167 -1.28 11.17 -8.14
CA LEU A 167 -1.86 11.31 -9.49
C LEU A 167 -0.92 12.04 -10.44
N LEU A 168 -0.33 13.16 -10.00
CA LEU A 168 0.61 13.93 -10.82
C LEU A 168 1.90 13.14 -11.08
N PHE A 169 2.38 12.35 -10.13
CA PHE A 169 3.50 11.43 -10.40
C PHE A 169 3.14 10.41 -11.49
N ILE A 170 1.95 9.82 -11.40
CA ILE A 170 1.48 8.83 -12.38
C ILE A 170 1.40 9.47 -13.77
N SER A 171 0.83 10.67 -13.89
CA SER A 171 0.66 11.34 -15.18
C SER A 171 1.95 11.91 -15.76
N ASP A 172 2.75 12.58 -14.92
CA ASP A 172 3.88 13.39 -15.38
C ASP A 172 5.18 12.58 -15.45
N VAL A 173 5.26 11.46 -14.72
CA VAL A 173 6.47 10.64 -14.61
C VAL A 173 6.24 9.21 -15.07
N ALA A 174 5.36 8.46 -14.40
CA ALA A 174 5.22 7.03 -14.65
C ALA A 174 4.70 6.72 -16.05
N ASN A 175 3.64 7.41 -16.49
CA ASN A 175 3.03 7.22 -17.81
C ASN A 175 4.00 7.53 -18.97
N PRO A 176 4.63 8.71 -19.08
CA PRO A 176 5.55 8.99 -20.18
C PRO A 176 6.76 8.04 -20.17
N THR A 177 7.27 7.67 -18.99
CA THR A 177 8.34 6.66 -18.85
C THR A 177 7.89 5.32 -19.43
N SER A 178 6.72 4.82 -19.02
CA SER A 178 6.16 3.55 -19.47
C SER A 178 6.02 3.50 -20.99
N MET A 179 5.50 4.58 -21.58
CA MET A 179 5.29 4.68 -23.03
C MET A 179 6.60 4.72 -23.84
N HIS A 180 7.73 5.09 -23.22
CA HIS A 180 9.04 5.08 -23.85
C HIS A 180 9.78 3.74 -23.72
N MET A 181 9.23 2.75 -23.02
CA MET A 181 9.87 1.45 -22.82
C MET A 181 10.27 0.78 -24.12
N THR A 182 9.40 0.76 -25.12
CA THR A 182 9.70 0.18 -26.45
C THR A 182 10.93 0.83 -27.09
N ARG A 183 11.08 2.15 -26.98
CA ARG A 183 12.23 2.88 -27.53
C ARG A 183 13.49 2.58 -26.73
N ALA A 184 13.40 2.52 -25.41
CA ALA A 184 14.51 2.14 -24.53
C ALA A 184 15.04 0.75 -24.88
N THR A 185 14.16 -0.25 -24.98
CA THR A 185 14.54 -1.62 -25.34
C THR A 185 15.23 -1.70 -26.70
N ARG A 186 14.74 -0.98 -27.72
CA ARG A 186 15.43 -0.93 -29.03
C ARG A 186 16.81 -0.27 -28.98
N THR A 187 17.00 0.69 -28.08
CA THR A 187 18.22 1.49 -28.01
C THR A 187 19.29 0.79 -27.19
N TYR A 188 18.91 0.19 -26.05
CA TYR A 188 19.85 -0.33 -25.06
C TYR A 188 19.86 -1.86 -24.96
N GLY A 189 18.83 -2.55 -25.44
CA GLY A 189 18.69 -3.99 -25.25
C GLY A 189 18.53 -4.36 -23.78
N GLU A 190 19.14 -5.48 -23.38
CA GLU A 190 19.23 -5.89 -21.98
C GLU A 190 20.28 -5.04 -21.25
N THR A 191 19.88 -4.39 -20.16
CA THR A 191 20.79 -3.55 -19.36
C THR A 191 20.33 -3.43 -17.92
N GLN A 192 21.29 -3.21 -17.02
CA GLN A 192 21.08 -2.93 -15.59
C GLN A 192 21.62 -1.54 -15.22
N LYS A 193 22.02 -0.72 -16.20
CA LYS A 193 22.59 0.62 -15.97
C LYS A 193 21.48 1.63 -15.71
N LEU A 194 21.64 2.48 -14.69
CA LEU A 194 20.65 3.50 -14.33
C LEU A 194 20.49 4.57 -15.42
N GLU A 195 21.55 4.83 -16.19
CA GLU A 195 21.58 5.78 -17.30
C GLU A 195 21.02 5.18 -18.61
N GLN A 196 20.51 3.95 -18.57
CA GLN A 196 19.96 3.25 -19.73
C GLN A 196 18.55 2.75 -19.43
N THR A 197 17.67 3.69 -19.06
CA THR A 197 16.27 3.44 -18.70
C THR A 197 15.32 4.21 -19.61
N PRO A 198 14.05 3.79 -19.71
CA PRO A 198 12.99 4.61 -20.28
C PRO A 198 12.91 6.00 -19.62
N TYR A 199 13.13 6.09 -18.30
CA TYR A 199 13.12 7.35 -17.57
C TYR A 199 14.21 8.31 -18.06
N GLN A 200 15.44 7.82 -18.22
CA GLN A 200 16.54 8.62 -18.76
C GLN A 200 16.25 9.15 -20.18
N LEU A 201 15.54 8.39 -21.02
CA LEU A 201 15.15 8.85 -22.36
C LEU A 201 14.16 10.02 -22.32
N VAL A 202 13.26 10.03 -21.34
CA VAL A 202 12.22 11.05 -21.21
C VAL A 202 12.74 12.31 -20.53
N PHE A 203 13.44 12.15 -19.40
CA PHE A 203 13.82 13.27 -18.53
C PHE A 203 15.29 13.67 -18.64
N HIS A 204 16.09 12.93 -19.41
CA HIS A 204 17.54 13.17 -19.57
C HIS A 204 18.30 13.22 -18.24
N THR A 205 17.79 12.51 -17.23
CA THR A 205 18.32 12.47 -15.86
C THR A 205 17.95 11.14 -15.21
N THR A 206 18.61 10.77 -14.10
CA THR A 206 18.28 9.57 -13.33
C THR A 206 17.41 9.92 -12.11
N PRO A 207 16.52 9.03 -11.64
CA PRO A 207 15.64 9.32 -10.50
C PRO A 207 16.38 9.78 -9.24
N ASP A 208 17.55 9.18 -8.96
CA ASP A 208 18.39 9.50 -7.80
C ASP A 208 18.96 10.92 -7.83
N SER A 209 19.05 11.52 -9.02
CA SER A 209 19.62 12.85 -9.21
C SER A 209 18.58 13.98 -9.17
N VAL A 210 17.29 13.66 -8.95
CA VAL A 210 16.21 14.65 -8.93
C VAL A 210 16.30 15.52 -7.67
N VAL A 211 16.71 16.78 -7.87
CA VAL A 211 16.80 17.79 -6.80
C VAL A 211 15.46 18.50 -6.55
N ASP A 212 14.55 18.45 -7.52
CA ASP A 212 13.25 19.13 -7.47
C ASP A 212 12.39 18.63 -6.29
N THR A 213 12.08 19.53 -5.37
CA THR A 213 11.30 19.24 -4.16
C THR A 213 9.87 18.79 -4.45
N LYS A 214 9.25 19.31 -5.52
CA LYS A 214 7.90 18.95 -5.95
C LYS A 214 7.88 17.52 -6.48
N ILE A 215 8.81 17.16 -7.36
CA ILE A 215 8.89 15.80 -7.91
C ILE A 215 9.18 14.80 -6.80
N ARG A 216 10.09 15.12 -5.86
CA ARG A 216 10.32 14.24 -4.70
C ARG A 216 9.08 14.05 -3.83
N ARG A 217 8.29 15.10 -3.62
CA ARG A 217 7.01 15.01 -2.88
C ARG A 217 6.02 14.10 -3.62
N GLN A 218 5.88 14.28 -4.92
CA GLN A 218 5.02 13.46 -5.79
C GLN A 218 5.46 12.00 -5.82
N HIS A 219 6.76 11.74 -5.91
CA HIS A 219 7.34 10.41 -5.84
C HIS A 219 7.06 9.75 -4.48
N ALA A 220 7.34 10.43 -3.38
CA ALA A 220 7.02 9.94 -2.04
C ALA A 220 5.51 9.69 -1.87
N ALA A 221 4.68 10.46 -2.56
CA ALA A 221 3.25 10.22 -2.59
C ALA A 221 2.94 8.88 -3.30
N PHE A 222 3.48 8.68 -4.49
CA PHE A 222 3.31 7.41 -5.20
C PHE A 222 3.85 6.20 -4.42
N ASP A 223 5.01 6.32 -3.77
CA ASP A 223 5.61 5.25 -2.96
C ASP A 223 4.71 4.81 -1.79
N ARG A 224 3.93 5.71 -1.22
CA ARG A 224 2.98 5.34 -0.14
C ARG A 224 1.66 4.78 -0.69
N LEU A 225 1.31 5.07 -1.94
CA LEU A 225 0.20 4.37 -2.59
C LEU A 225 0.58 2.91 -2.84
N SER A 226 1.85 2.65 -3.17
CA SER A 226 2.40 1.33 -3.45
C SER A 226 2.83 0.56 -2.21
N ALA A 227 3.29 1.25 -1.16
CA ALA A 227 3.48 0.68 0.17
C ALA A 227 2.11 0.52 0.85
N TYR A 228 1.45 -0.58 0.55
CA TYR A 228 0.18 -0.95 1.20
C TYR A 228 0.30 -0.84 2.72
N ASN A 229 -0.75 -0.33 3.38
CA ASN A 229 -0.81 -0.23 4.84
C ASN A 229 -0.77 -1.65 5.45
N TYR A 230 0.44 -2.12 5.80
CA TYR A 230 0.76 -3.44 6.38
C TYR A 230 0.00 -3.80 7.67
N VAL A 231 -0.71 -2.83 8.22
CA VAL A 231 -1.19 -2.75 9.61
C VAL A 231 -2.46 -3.56 9.82
N ASN A 232 -3.35 -3.60 8.83
CA ASN A 232 -4.69 -4.15 9.03
C ASN A 232 -4.72 -5.69 8.93
N ASP A 233 -3.70 -6.31 8.34
CA ASP A 233 -3.83 -7.67 7.80
C ASP A 233 -2.91 -8.69 8.49
N LEU A 234 -1.87 -8.23 9.18
CA LEU A 234 -1.00 -9.10 9.99
C LEU A 234 -1.76 -10.00 10.99
N PRO A 235 -2.86 -9.54 11.65
CA PRO A 235 -3.69 -10.39 12.49
C PRO A 235 -4.19 -11.68 11.82
N SER A 236 -4.43 -11.65 10.50
CA SER A 236 -5.00 -12.77 9.75
C SER A 236 -3.95 -13.72 9.15
N MET A 237 -2.71 -13.25 9.00
CA MET A 237 -1.63 -13.98 8.32
C MET A 237 -0.79 -14.87 9.23
N TYR A 238 -0.99 -14.76 10.55
CA TYR A 238 -0.30 -15.54 11.57
C TYR A 238 -1.26 -15.96 12.68
N ASP A 239 -1.07 -17.15 13.25
CA ASP A 239 -1.91 -17.66 14.33
C ASP A 239 -1.49 -17.07 15.68
N TRP A 240 -1.87 -15.82 15.91
CA TRP A 240 -1.56 -15.10 17.17
C TRP A 240 -2.20 -15.76 18.40
N GLN A 241 -3.27 -16.53 18.23
CA GLN A 241 -3.95 -17.22 19.33
C GLN A 241 -3.16 -18.42 19.82
N SER A 242 -2.35 -19.05 18.96
CA SER A 242 -1.42 -20.09 19.38
C SER A 242 -0.32 -19.61 20.35
N LEU A 243 -0.11 -18.29 20.43
CA LEU A 243 0.82 -17.69 21.40
C LEU A 243 0.10 -17.53 22.76
N ASP A 244 0.15 -18.57 23.60
CA ASP A 244 -0.46 -18.57 24.94
C ASP A 244 -0.09 -17.33 25.78
N ALA A 245 1.20 -17.01 25.85
CA ALA A 245 1.77 -15.81 26.45
C ALA A 245 3.19 -15.60 25.90
N GLY A 246 3.66 -14.37 25.83
CA GLY A 246 5.02 -14.10 25.38
C GLY A 246 5.25 -12.67 24.93
N THR A 247 6.48 -12.39 24.53
CA THR A 247 6.88 -11.08 24.02
C THR A 247 6.91 -11.09 22.49
N VAL A 248 6.30 -10.08 21.88
CA VAL A 248 6.40 -9.76 20.46
C VAL A 248 7.28 -8.52 20.31
N VAL A 249 8.33 -8.62 19.51
CA VAL A 249 9.27 -7.52 19.25
C VAL A 249 9.12 -7.07 17.80
N GLU A 250 8.61 -5.87 17.55
CA GLU A 250 8.71 -5.26 16.22
C GLU A 250 10.09 -4.63 16.05
N VAL A 251 10.85 -5.12 15.08
CA VAL A 251 12.24 -4.71 14.83
C VAL A 251 12.33 -3.76 13.64
N CYS A 252 13.26 -2.81 13.72
CA CYS A 252 13.47 -1.76 12.70
C CYS A 252 12.20 -0.96 12.41
N ALA A 253 11.39 -0.72 13.45
CA ALA A 253 10.08 -0.13 13.33
C ALA A 253 10.14 1.31 12.84
N ARG A 254 9.22 1.63 11.91
CA ARG A 254 9.06 2.96 11.30
C ARG A 254 7.74 3.62 11.64
N SER A 255 6.83 2.86 12.24
CA SER A 255 5.62 3.34 12.88
C SER A 255 5.24 2.40 14.01
N VAL A 256 4.20 2.76 14.77
CA VAL A 256 3.58 1.90 15.80
C VAL A 256 2.27 1.31 15.33
N ASP A 257 1.84 1.60 14.10
CA ASP A 257 0.52 1.22 13.61
C ASP A 257 0.28 -0.29 13.78
N THR A 258 1.22 -1.10 13.31
CA THR A 258 1.11 -2.56 13.33
C THR A 258 0.94 -3.10 14.75
N ILE A 259 1.90 -2.80 15.63
CA ILE A 259 1.94 -3.37 16.97
C ILE A 259 0.86 -2.80 17.89
N THR A 260 0.20 -1.71 17.50
CA THR A 260 -0.94 -1.14 18.23
C THR A 260 -2.28 -1.72 17.78
N ALA A 261 -2.32 -2.37 16.62
CA ALA A 261 -3.48 -3.16 16.18
C ALA A 261 -3.51 -4.57 16.80
N LEU A 262 -2.35 -5.18 17.05
CA LEU A 262 -2.22 -6.53 17.61
C LEU A 262 -2.75 -6.78 19.04
N PRO A 263 -2.75 -5.81 19.99
CA PRO A 263 -3.20 -6.05 21.36
C PRO A 263 -4.68 -6.43 21.47
N GLN A 264 -5.49 -6.13 20.45
CA GLN A 264 -6.89 -6.57 20.37
C GLN A 264 -7.03 -8.10 20.21
N LEU A 265 -5.95 -8.80 19.87
CA LEU A 265 -5.95 -10.24 19.59
C LEU A 265 -5.60 -11.09 20.81
N SER A 266 -4.81 -10.56 21.75
CA SER A 266 -4.43 -11.27 22.97
C SER A 266 -3.93 -10.31 24.05
N GLU A 267 -4.62 -10.29 25.19
CA GLU A 267 -4.24 -9.52 26.38
C GLU A 267 -3.00 -10.11 27.10
N LYS A 268 -2.55 -11.31 26.70
CA LYS A 268 -1.44 -12.04 27.33
C LYS A 268 -0.08 -11.77 26.67
N LEU A 269 -0.04 -10.96 25.61
CA LEU A 269 1.19 -10.64 24.89
C LEU A 269 1.78 -9.30 25.35
N GLU A 270 3.10 -9.29 25.56
CA GLU A 270 3.85 -8.06 25.76
C GLU A 270 4.44 -7.57 24.43
N PHE A 271 4.37 -6.27 24.20
CA PHE A 271 4.82 -5.67 22.94
C PHE A 271 6.02 -4.76 23.17
N ILE A 272 7.10 -5.00 22.40
CA ILE A 272 8.29 -4.17 22.36
C ILE A 272 8.50 -3.66 20.94
N VAL A 273 8.84 -2.39 20.80
CA VAL A 273 9.19 -1.79 19.51
C VAL A 273 10.62 -1.29 19.53
N GLN A 274 11.41 -1.69 18.53
CA GLN A 274 12.79 -1.26 18.36
C GLN A 274 12.92 -0.37 17.13
N THR A 275 13.45 0.84 17.31
CA THR A 275 13.71 1.79 16.23
C THR A 275 15.10 2.43 16.38
N ASN A 276 15.68 2.87 15.27
CA ASN A 276 16.94 3.63 15.23
C ASN A 276 16.72 5.14 15.00
N ASP A 277 15.48 5.58 14.78
CA ASP A 277 15.13 6.98 14.58
C ASP A 277 14.83 7.63 15.94
N SER A 278 15.67 8.58 16.35
CA SER A 278 15.52 9.28 17.63
C SER A 278 14.24 10.11 17.73
N LYS A 279 13.77 10.69 16.61
CA LYS A 279 12.52 11.45 16.58
C LYS A 279 11.32 10.51 16.74
N MET A 280 11.37 9.36 16.09
CA MET A 280 10.35 8.32 16.27
C MET A 280 10.39 7.76 17.69
N TYR A 281 11.57 7.47 18.23
CA TYR A 281 11.72 7.03 19.60
C TYR A 281 11.06 7.99 20.60
N ASP A 282 11.34 9.29 20.49
CA ASP A 282 10.73 10.31 21.37
C ASP A 282 9.21 10.37 21.19
N HIS A 283 8.73 10.39 19.94
CA HIS A 283 7.30 10.41 19.62
C HIS A 283 6.55 9.19 20.17
N MET A 284 7.09 7.99 19.93
CA MET A 284 6.50 6.72 20.36
C MET A 284 6.54 6.56 21.89
N THR A 285 7.60 7.05 22.54
CA THR A 285 7.71 7.04 24.01
C THR A 285 6.67 7.96 24.65
N LEU A 286 6.40 9.13 24.06
CA LEU A 286 5.34 10.02 24.51
C LEU A 286 3.95 9.39 24.33
N LEU A 287 3.71 8.73 23.20
CA LEU A 287 2.45 8.03 22.91
C LEU A 287 2.20 6.87 23.89
N SER A 288 3.24 6.08 24.21
CA SER A 288 3.16 4.98 25.18
C SER A 288 2.79 5.46 26.59
N ARG A 289 3.20 6.68 26.99
CA ARG A 289 2.96 7.25 28.33
C ARG A 289 1.64 8.00 28.47
N SER A 290 1.10 8.58 27.39
CA SER A 290 -0.02 9.51 27.48
C SER A 290 -1.39 8.84 27.42
N GLY A 291 -1.48 7.56 27.04
CA GLY A 291 -2.75 6.86 26.81
C GLY A 291 -3.62 7.52 25.73
N GLN A 292 -3.06 8.43 24.92
CA GLN A 292 -3.80 9.21 23.94
C GLN A 292 -4.16 8.37 22.71
N LYS A 293 -5.35 8.64 22.16
CA LYS A 293 -5.90 7.97 20.97
C LYS A 293 -4.99 8.21 19.77
N TYR A 294 -4.50 7.12 19.20
CA TYR A 294 -3.66 7.11 18.00
C TYR A 294 -4.46 7.48 16.74
N ARG A 295 -3.91 8.33 15.88
CA ARG A 295 -4.31 8.48 14.46
C ARG A 295 -3.14 7.98 13.62
N SER A 296 -3.38 7.02 12.74
CA SER A 296 -2.42 6.60 11.72
C SER A 296 -2.05 7.81 10.86
N SER A 297 -0.87 8.38 11.13
CA SER A 297 -0.28 9.42 10.30
C SER A 297 0.46 8.72 9.19
N SER A 298 -0.18 8.63 8.04
CA SER A 298 0.48 8.19 6.83
C SER A 298 1.28 9.34 6.17
N ALA A 299 1.47 10.49 6.86
CA ALA A 299 2.33 11.58 6.40
C ALA A 299 3.84 11.24 6.53
N PRO A 300 4.70 11.69 5.59
CA PRO A 300 6.14 11.59 5.74
C PRO A 300 6.59 12.44 6.94
N LEU A 301 7.61 11.97 7.66
CA LEU A 301 8.31 12.65 8.75
C LEU A 301 9.07 13.93 8.36
N ASN A 302 8.77 14.49 7.19
CA ASN A 302 9.38 15.71 6.68
C ASN A 302 8.31 16.80 6.51
N ASN A 303 7.74 17.31 7.61
CA ASN A 303 7.40 18.73 7.81
C ASN A 303 6.67 19.02 9.15
N THR A 304 6.90 20.23 9.63
CA THR A 304 6.83 20.74 11.02
C THR A 304 5.44 21.13 11.54
N THR A 305 4.36 20.47 11.14
CA THR A 305 2.99 20.88 11.53
C THR A 305 2.18 19.76 12.18
N LEU A 306 1.81 19.99 13.45
CA LEU A 306 0.89 19.17 14.25
C LEU A 306 -0.47 19.00 13.54
N PRO A 307 -0.92 17.77 13.23
CA PRO A 307 -2.25 17.54 12.67
C PRO A 307 -3.31 17.23 13.74
N THR A 308 -4.53 17.71 13.50
CA THR A 308 -5.73 17.65 14.34
C THR A 308 -6.48 16.29 14.30
N THR A 309 -7.29 16.08 15.35
CA THR A 309 -7.86 14.83 15.92
C THR A 309 -9.04 14.17 15.19
N GLN A 310 -8.97 12.84 14.98
CA GLN A 310 -10.10 11.88 15.04
C GLN A 310 -9.57 10.51 15.50
N GLY A 311 -10.20 9.87 16.50
CA GLY A 311 -9.61 8.77 17.28
C GLY A 311 -10.34 7.43 17.21
N TYR A 312 -9.59 6.35 17.40
CA TYR A 312 -10.10 5.03 17.80
C TYR A 312 -10.33 5.03 19.33
N ASP A 313 -11.42 4.44 19.79
CA ASP A 313 -11.92 4.55 21.18
C ASP A 313 -11.24 3.64 22.22
N ASN A 314 -10.20 2.87 21.86
CA ASN A 314 -9.54 1.97 22.81
C ASN A 314 -8.21 2.54 23.34
N PRO A 315 -7.97 2.50 24.67
CA PRO A 315 -6.66 2.83 25.24
C PRO A 315 -5.62 1.83 24.74
N LEU A 316 -4.45 2.35 24.32
CA LEU A 316 -3.31 1.55 23.90
C LEU A 316 -2.87 0.62 25.04
N ALA A 317 -2.67 -0.66 24.73
CA ALA A 317 -1.89 -1.53 25.62
C ALA A 317 -0.48 -0.93 25.80
N PRO A 318 0.15 -1.07 26.97
CA PRO A 318 1.46 -0.46 27.23
C PRO A 318 2.53 -1.09 26.33
N VAL A 319 2.90 -0.39 25.25
CA VAL A 319 3.98 -0.78 24.33
C VAL A 319 5.31 -0.23 24.85
N LYS A 320 6.31 -1.10 25.03
CA LYS A 320 7.67 -0.68 25.43
C LYS A 320 8.47 -0.27 24.19
N VAL A 321 9.03 0.94 24.19
CA VAL A 321 9.87 1.43 23.07
C VAL A 321 11.35 1.32 23.45
N GLN A 322 12.18 0.81 22.55
CA GLN A 322 13.62 0.66 22.72
C GLN A 322 14.36 1.25 21.51
N TYR A 323 15.50 1.87 21.78
CA TYR A 323 16.42 2.25 20.72
C TYR A 323 17.32 1.05 20.36
N ARG A 324 17.44 0.72 19.08
CA ARG A 324 18.39 -0.29 18.58
C ARG A 324 18.88 0.10 17.20
N THR A 325 20.17 -0.04 16.96
CA THR A 325 20.75 0.09 15.62
C THR A 325 20.33 -1.10 14.75
N ASP A 326 19.73 -0.82 13.58
CA ASP A 326 19.39 -1.83 12.57
C ASP A 326 20.61 -2.68 12.18
N GLY A 327 20.44 -4.00 12.04
CA GLY A 327 21.52 -4.96 11.81
C GLY A 327 22.49 -5.14 13.00
N GLY A 328 22.33 -4.39 14.10
CA GLY A 328 23.08 -4.58 15.34
C GLY A 328 22.53 -5.75 16.17
N PRO A 329 23.31 -6.33 17.10
CA PRO A 329 22.88 -7.48 17.89
C PRO A 329 21.51 -7.31 18.57
N GLN A 330 20.65 -8.33 18.50
CA GLN A 330 19.35 -8.30 19.17
C GLN A 330 19.51 -8.37 20.69
N THR A 331 18.94 -7.38 21.40
CA THR A 331 19.04 -7.20 22.85
C THR A 331 17.90 -7.87 23.63
N VAL A 332 16.73 -8.05 23.01
CA VAL A 332 15.60 -8.75 23.63
C VAL A 332 15.78 -10.24 23.40
N GLN A 333 16.01 -11.00 24.47
CA GLN A 333 16.14 -12.44 24.42
C GLN A 333 14.81 -13.14 24.69
N GLY A 334 14.64 -14.33 24.11
CA GLY A 334 13.51 -15.20 24.41
C GLY A 334 12.14 -14.66 24.00
N ALA A 335 12.05 -13.69 23.09
CA ALA A 335 10.78 -13.27 22.53
C ALA A 335 10.12 -14.42 21.77
N ALA A 336 8.79 -14.51 21.81
CA ALA A 336 8.05 -15.52 21.05
C ALA A 336 8.12 -15.21 19.55
N VAL A 337 7.95 -13.93 19.20
CA VAL A 337 7.98 -13.45 17.81
C VAL A 337 8.86 -12.21 17.70
N TYR A 338 9.76 -12.22 16.72
CA TYR A 338 10.42 -11.03 16.18
C TYR A 338 9.75 -10.68 14.85
N LEU A 339 9.12 -9.53 14.76
CA LEU A 339 8.39 -9.07 13.58
C LEU A 339 9.23 -8.04 12.83
N TYR A 340 9.60 -8.35 11.59
CA TYR A 340 10.43 -7.49 10.75
C TYR A 340 9.72 -7.15 9.45
N TYR A 341 9.42 -5.87 9.27
CA TYR A 341 8.93 -5.33 8.00
C TYR A 341 10.11 -4.96 7.12
N VAL A 342 10.18 -5.57 5.94
CA VAL A 342 11.16 -5.22 4.91
C VAL A 342 10.46 -4.37 3.86
N PRO A 343 10.71 -3.06 3.83
CA PRO A 343 10.16 -2.22 2.78
C PRO A 343 10.71 -2.66 1.42
N PRO A 344 9.95 -2.50 0.34
CA PRO A 344 10.38 -2.93 -0.99
C PRO A 344 11.53 -2.06 -1.52
N PRO A 345 12.20 -2.49 -2.60
CA PRO A 345 13.02 -1.62 -3.42
C PRO A 345 12.19 -0.44 -3.94
N SER A 346 12.84 0.70 -4.10
CA SER A 346 12.26 1.91 -4.66
C SER A 346 13.24 2.52 -5.64
N THR A 347 12.88 3.66 -6.24
CA THR A 347 13.83 4.37 -7.11
C THR A 347 15.12 4.74 -6.38
N THR A 348 15.02 5.11 -5.11
CA THR A 348 16.15 5.55 -4.27
C THR A 348 16.76 4.44 -3.40
N ARG A 349 16.05 3.32 -3.22
CA ARG A 349 16.51 2.18 -2.42
C ARG A 349 16.72 0.96 -3.30
N LYS A 350 17.99 0.60 -3.48
CA LYS A 350 18.39 -0.46 -4.40
C LYS A 350 18.06 -1.85 -3.87
N ILE A 351 17.72 -2.80 -4.74
CA ILE A 351 17.48 -4.19 -4.34
C ILE A 351 18.66 -4.80 -3.56
N GLU A 352 19.91 -4.46 -3.90
CA GLU A 352 21.09 -4.92 -3.17
C GLU A 352 21.15 -4.37 -1.74
N GLN A 353 20.70 -3.12 -1.54
CA GLN A 353 20.61 -2.53 -0.20
C GLN A 353 19.55 -3.24 0.63
N VAL A 354 18.38 -3.52 0.04
CA VAL A 354 17.31 -4.28 0.72
C VAL A 354 17.81 -5.68 1.14
N LEU A 355 18.53 -6.37 0.26
CA LEU A 355 19.10 -7.69 0.56
C LEU A 355 20.21 -7.65 1.62
N ALA A 356 21.04 -6.61 1.62
CA ALA A 356 22.09 -6.43 2.62
C ALA A 356 21.51 -6.12 4.01
N GLU A 357 20.47 -5.27 4.08
CA GLU A 357 19.75 -4.97 5.32
C GLU A 357 19.05 -6.23 5.87
N LEU A 358 18.42 -7.01 5.00
CA LEU A 358 17.80 -8.29 5.37
C LEU A 358 18.85 -9.30 5.90
N ASP A 359 19.99 -9.46 5.24
CA ASP A 359 21.08 -10.35 5.70
C ASP A 359 21.60 -9.90 7.08
N ALA A 360 21.87 -8.60 7.26
CA ALA A 360 22.36 -8.05 8.52
C ALA A 360 21.36 -8.29 9.66
N GLU A 361 20.07 -8.05 9.43
CA GLU A 361 19.04 -8.19 10.45
C GLU A 361 18.78 -9.66 10.82
N LEU A 362 18.76 -10.57 9.84
CA LEU A 362 18.66 -12.01 10.09
C LEU A 362 19.88 -12.53 10.88
N ARG A 363 21.09 -12.05 10.57
CA ARG A 363 22.31 -12.41 11.33
C ARG A 363 22.24 -11.91 12.78
N ALA A 364 21.76 -10.69 12.99
CA ALA A 364 21.57 -10.11 14.32
C ALA A 364 20.60 -10.92 15.19
N HIS A 365 19.67 -11.64 14.57
CA HIS A 365 18.65 -12.46 15.24
C HIS A 365 19.05 -13.93 15.40
N TYR A 366 20.09 -14.39 14.72
CA TYR A 366 20.44 -15.82 14.67
C TYR A 366 20.66 -16.41 16.07
N ALA A 367 21.47 -15.76 16.91
CA ALA A 367 21.78 -16.25 18.26
C ALA A 367 20.54 -16.29 19.18
N VAL A 368 19.67 -15.27 19.12
CA VAL A 368 18.47 -15.23 19.96
C VAL A 368 17.43 -16.26 19.51
N LEU A 369 17.30 -16.50 18.20
CA LEU A 369 16.44 -17.55 17.65
C LEU A 369 16.94 -18.95 18.00
N GLN A 370 18.26 -19.16 18.04
CA GLN A 370 18.85 -20.44 18.48
C GLN A 370 18.62 -20.72 19.96
N SER A 371 18.65 -19.68 20.81
CA SER A 371 18.56 -19.85 22.26
C SER A 371 17.20 -20.38 22.76
N ARG A 372 16.13 -20.23 21.95
CA ARG A 372 14.78 -20.67 22.32
C ARG A 372 14.09 -21.34 21.12
N PRO A 373 13.82 -22.66 21.15
CA PRO A 373 13.26 -23.41 20.01
C PRO A 373 11.91 -22.90 19.48
N ASN A 374 11.10 -22.28 20.34
CA ASN A 374 9.80 -21.74 19.97
C ASN A 374 9.85 -20.28 19.48
N SER A 375 11.02 -19.63 19.53
CA SER A 375 11.18 -18.27 19.01
C SER A 375 11.18 -18.28 17.49
N THR A 376 10.48 -17.31 16.92
CA THR A 376 10.25 -17.22 15.48
C THR A 376 10.48 -15.80 15.00
N MET A 377 11.03 -15.65 13.81
CA MET A 377 11.06 -14.36 13.12
C MET A 377 10.05 -14.36 11.99
N LEU A 378 9.12 -13.40 12.02
CA LEU A 378 8.17 -13.14 10.93
C LEU A 378 8.72 -12.01 10.08
N VAL A 379 9.16 -12.34 8.87
CA VAL A 379 9.58 -11.32 7.90
C VAL A 379 8.41 -11.02 6.98
N VAL A 380 7.96 -9.77 7.00
CA VAL A 380 6.84 -9.29 6.19
C VAL A 380 7.37 -8.40 5.09
N MET A 381 7.10 -8.78 3.84
CA MET A 381 7.65 -8.07 2.69
C MET A 381 6.82 -8.25 1.43
N HIS A 382 7.01 -7.35 0.46
CA HIS A 382 6.48 -7.54 -0.89
C HIS A 382 7.38 -8.50 -1.66
N LEU A 383 6.83 -9.65 -2.05
CA LEU A 383 7.44 -10.56 -2.98
C LEU A 383 6.63 -10.58 -4.27
N LEU A 384 7.31 -10.62 -5.41
CA LEU A 384 6.67 -10.95 -6.68
C LEU A 384 6.22 -12.42 -6.61
N PRO A 385 4.91 -12.71 -6.65
CA PRO A 385 4.40 -14.05 -6.46
C PRO A 385 4.45 -14.88 -7.75
N ASP A 386 4.28 -16.19 -7.62
CA ASP A 386 4.01 -17.06 -8.77
C ASP A 386 2.70 -16.63 -9.46
N PRO A 387 2.60 -16.73 -10.80
CA PRO A 387 1.38 -16.35 -11.53
C PRO A 387 0.12 -17.04 -10.98
N GLY A 388 -0.91 -16.26 -10.64
CA GLY A 388 -2.19 -16.75 -10.14
C GLY A 388 -2.24 -17.06 -8.65
N ALA A 389 -1.14 -16.84 -7.90
CA ALA A 389 -1.12 -17.04 -6.46
C ALA A 389 -1.96 -16.00 -5.70
N LEU A 390 -2.12 -14.80 -6.27
CA LEU A 390 -2.98 -13.74 -5.72
C LEU A 390 -4.27 -13.60 -6.53
N SER A 391 -5.21 -12.82 -6.01
CA SER A 391 -6.34 -12.31 -6.76
C SER A 391 -5.87 -11.42 -7.92
N GLY A 392 -6.68 -11.35 -8.98
CA GLY A 392 -6.28 -10.68 -10.22
C GLY A 392 -5.87 -9.23 -10.03
N GLN A 393 -6.61 -8.45 -9.22
CA GLN A 393 -6.31 -7.03 -9.02
C GLN A 393 -5.06 -6.81 -8.17
N VAL A 394 -4.88 -7.59 -7.11
CA VAL A 394 -3.72 -7.48 -6.22
C VAL A 394 -2.44 -7.89 -6.95
N GLU A 395 -2.51 -8.97 -7.73
CA GLU A 395 -1.38 -9.38 -8.58
C GLU A 395 -1.07 -8.34 -9.65
N ALA A 396 -2.10 -7.77 -10.31
CA ALA A 396 -1.92 -6.72 -11.31
C ALA A 396 -1.22 -5.49 -10.72
N ASN A 397 -1.57 -5.08 -9.50
CA ASN A 397 -0.92 -3.97 -8.82
C ASN A 397 0.55 -4.27 -8.52
N LEU A 398 0.88 -5.44 -7.96
CA LEU A 398 2.28 -5.83 -7.71
C LEU A 398 3.11 -5.91 -9.00
N ARG A 399 2.56 -6.50 -10.06
CA ARG A 399 3.24 -6.59 -11.37
C ARG A 399 3.43 -5.21 -12.01
N THR A 400 2.49 -4.29 -11.80
CA THR A 400 2.61 -2.91 -12.26
C THR A 400 3.75 -2.20 -11.52
N LEU A 401 3.86 -2.39 -10.20
CA LEU A 401 4.97 -1.83 -9.42
C LEU A 401 6.33 -2.40 -9.84
N ASP A 402 6.42 -3.71 -10.04
CA ASP A 402 7.63 -4.37 -10.55
C ASP A 402 8.05 -3.81 -11.92
N MET A 403 7.10 -3.71 -12.85
CA MET A 403 7.34 -3.15 -14.17
C MET A 403 7.76 -1.68 -14.13
N LEU A 404 7.15 -0.90 -13.24
CA LEU A 404 7.49 0.50 -13.08
C LEU A 404 8.90 0.69 -12.47
N LEU A 405 9.29 -0.14 -11.50
CA LEU A 405 10.68 -0.16 -11.00
C LEU A 405 11.67 -0.45 -12.12
N HIS A 406 11.35 -1.41 -13.00
CA HIS A 406 12.16 -1.70 -14.17
C HIS A 406 12.27 -0.48 -15.10
N GLN A 407 11.16 0.17 -15.40
CA GLN A 407 11.12 1.33 -16.29
C GLN A 407 11.80 2.58 -15.72
N LEU A 408 11.80 2.75 -14.39
CA LEU A 408 12.40 3.90 -13.72
C LEU A 408 13.91 3.70 -13.47
N THR A 409 14.32 2.50 -13.04
CA THR A 409 15.68 2.26 -12.53
C THR A 409 16.31 0.93 -12.96
N ASN A 410 15.71 0.18 -13.89
CA ASN A 410 16.09 -1.20 -14.23
C ASN A 410 16.05 -2.19 -13.04
N GLN A 411 15.44 -1.79 -11.92
CA GLN A 411 15.27 -2.63 -10.75
C GLN A 411 14.03 -3.54 -10.87
N ARG A 412 13.83 -4.39 -9.86
CA ARG A 412 12.66 -5.27 -9.72
C ARG A 412 12.26 -5.43 -8.25
N LEU A 413 11.07 -5.96 -8.00
CA LEU A 413 10.69 -6.48 -6.70
C LEU A 413 11.47 -7.76 -6.38
N LEU A 414 11.54 -8.09 -5.08
CA LEU A 414 12.18 -9.32 -4.61
C LEU A 414 11.30 -10.52 -4.94
N GLU A 415 11.96 -11.66 -5.15
CA GLU A 415 11.32 -12.96 -5.28
C GLU A 415 11.70 -13.84 -4.08
N LYS A 416 10.93 -14.90 -3.83
CA LYS A 416 11.22 -15.86 -2.75
C LYS A 416 12.64 -16.43 -2.82
N ARG A 417 13.18 -16.64 -4.03
CA ARG A 417 14.56 -17.11 -4.23
C ARG A 417 15.61 -16.17 -3.64
N ASP A 418 15.37 -14.86 -3.65
CA ASP A 418 16.32 -13.89 -3.13
C ASP A 418 16.46 -14.04 -1.61
N VAL A 419 15.34 -14.27 -0.91
CA VAL A 419 15.32 -14.52 0.54
C VAL A 419 15.98 -15.85 0.88
N LEU A 420 15.70 -16.91 0.11
CA LEU A 420 16.34 -18.22 0.29
C LEU A 420 17.87 -18.13 0.10
N ASN A 421 18.34 -17.32 -0.85
CA ASN A 421 19.76 -17.08 -1.07
C ASN A 421 20.42 -16.35 0.11
N VAL A 422 19.71 -15.43 0.78
CA VAL A 422 20.19 -14.79 2.02
C VAL A 422 20.26 -15.80 3.16
N LEU A 423 19.16 -16.54 3.40
CA LEU A 423 19.09 -17.54 4.47
C LEU A 423 20.17 -18.62 4.33
N GLY A 424 20.45 -19.07 3.11
CA GLY A 424 21.50 -20.06 2.85
C GLY A 424 22.92 -19.64 3.31
N LYS A 425 23.14 -18.34 3.55
CA LYS A 425 24.42 -17.78 4.03
C LYS A 425 24.48 -17.65 5.56
N ILE A 426 23.41 -17.92 6.29
CA ILE A 426 23.32 -17.74 7.74
C ILE A 426 23.29 -19.10 8.42
N ARG A 427 24.49 -19.60 8.70
CA ARG A 427 24.77 -20.89 9.33
C ARG A 427 26.14 -20.85 10.00
N ASP A 428 26.32 -21.70 10.99
CA ASP A 428 27.59 -21.94 11.66
C ASP A 428 27.75 -23.44 11.96
N SER A 429 28.64 -23.81 12.87
CA SER A 429 28.79 -25.22 13.29
C SER A 429 27.63 -25.73 14.16
N THR A 430 26.79 -24.83 14.68
CA THR A 430 25.73 -25.16 15.64
C THR A 430 24.36 -25.26 14.97
N GLY A 431 24.16 -24.63 13.81
CA GLY A 431 22.90 -24.69 13.09
C GLY A 431 22.85 -23.83 11.82
N ARG A 432 21.62 -23.46 11.45
CA ARG A 432 21.32 -22.50 10.37
C ARG A 432 19.95 -21.85 10.56
N LEU A 433 19.68 -20.77 9.83
CA LEU A 433 18.31 -20.28 9.67
C LEU A 433 17.60 -21.03 8.54
N VAL A 434 16.31 -21.32 8.74
CA VAL A 434 15.45 -21.99 7.77
C VAL A 434 14.11 -21.27 7.63
N LEU A 435 13.58 -21.24 6.42
CA LEU A 435 12.22 -20.84 6.14
C LEU A 435 11.28 -22.01 6.45
N ILE A 436 10.39 -21.83 7.42
CA ILE A 436 9.43 -22.84 7.88
C ILE A 436 8.13 -22.76 7.10
N LYS A 437 7.63 -21.54 6.90
CA LYS A 437 6.33 -21.30 6.27
C LYS A 437 6.35 -20.02 5.45
N THR A 438 5.60 -20.05 4.35
CA THR A 438 5.24 -18.87 3.57
C THR A 438 3.73 -18.72 3.64
N SER A 439 3.25 -17.63 4.22
CA SER A 439 1.83 -17.29 4.28
C SER A 439 1.55 -16.15 3.30
N VAL A 440 0.54 -16.34 2.46
CA VAL A 440 0.05 -15.35 1.49
C VAL A 440 -1.47 -15.34 1.59
N ASP A 441 -2.06 -14.15 1.67
CA ASP A 441 -3.49 -13.96 1.46
C ASP A 441 -3.71 -13.48 0.03
N ARG A 442 -4.68 -14.09 -0.67
CA ARG A 442 -4.94 -13.80 -2.08
C ARG A 442 -5.39 -12.35 -2.31
N HIS A 443 -5.94 -11.68 -1.29
CA HIS A 443 -6.41 -10.30 -1.40
C HIS A 443 -5.38 -9.27 -0.92
N TRP A 444 -4.17 -9.71 -0.54
CA TRP A 444 -3.14 -8.83 0.00
C TRP A 444 -1.79 -8.99 -0.72
N PRO A 445 -1.06 -7.88 -0.95
CA PRO A 445 0.15 -7.86 -1.77
C PRO A 445 1.43 -8.19 -0.99
N VAL A 446 1.32 -8.62 0.27
CA VAL A 446 2.45 -8.89 1.16
C VAL A 446 2.54 -10.38 1.47
N THR A 447 3.76 -10.84 1.66
CA THR A 447 4.06 -12.22 2.06
C THR A 447 4.64 -12.21 3.48
N VAL A 448 4.17 -13.13 4.32
CA VAL A 448 4.76 -13.38 5.63
C VAL A 448 5.61 -14.65 5.56
N LEU A 449 6.89 -14.51 5.91
CA LEU A 449 7.86 -15.59 5.94
C LEU A 449 8.17 -15.93 7.39
N GLU A 450 7.87 -17.16 7.80
CA GLU A 450 8.18 -17.68 9.12
C GLU A 450 9.58 -18.30 9.10
N ILE A 451 10.52 -17.71 9.83
CA ILE A 451 11.93 -18.10 9.87
C ILE A 451 12.29 -18.55 11.28
N LYS A 452 12.96 -19.71 11.38
CA LYS A 452 13.45 -20.28 12.65
C LYS A 452 14.91 -20.69 12.53
N ALA A 453 15.56 -20.84 13.68
CA ALA A 453 16.85 -21.49 13.76
C ALA A 453 16.67 -23.01 13.85
N GLU A 454 17.34 -23.74 12.96
CA GLU A 454 17.49 -25.19 13.01
C GLU A 454 18.85 -25.50 13.63
N VAL A 455 18.86 -26.23 14.76
CA VAL A 455 20.09 -26.64 15.45
C VAL A 455 20.52 -27.99 14.90
N TYR A 456 21.80 -28.14 14.56
CA TYR A 456 22.34 -29.42 14.15
C TYR A 456 22.41 -30.36 15.35
N GLN A 457 21.83 -31.56 15.22
CA GLN A 457 22.00 -32.59 16.23
C GLN A 457 23.48 -32.97 16.29
N THR A 458 24.12 -32.77 17.44
CA THR A 458 25.40 -33.40 17.73
C THR A 458 25.14 -34.89 17.82
N SER A 459 25.56 -35.64 16.80
CA SER A 459 25.68 -37.09 16.91
C SER A 459 26.57 -37.39 18.12
N SER A 460 25.99 -37.86 19.21
CA SER A 460 26.73 -38.40 20.35
C SER A 460 27.53 -39.59 19.85
N LEU A 461 28.82 -39.39 19.61
CA LEU A 461 29.80 -40.44 19.37
C LEU A 461 30.02 -41.28 20.62
#